data_AF-G9YG34-F1
#
_entry.id   AF-G9YG34-F1
#
_cell.length_a   1.000
_cell.length_b   1.000
_cell.length_c   1.000
_cell.angle_alpha   90.00
_cell.angle_beta   90.00
_cell.angle_gamma   90.00
#
_symmetry.space_group_name_H-M   'P 1'
#
loop_
_entity.id
_entity.type
_entity.pdbx_description
1 polymer ?
#
loop_
_entity_poly.entity_id
_entity_poly.type
_entity_poly.pdbx_seq_one_letter_code
_entity_poly.pdbx_strand_id
1 'polypeptide(L)'
;MTHSSFIKAVAAALLFTMTAGFSVTAAAVPSFTTGKALHRGDCIGITGTATAAEDIDIPALKQRLGEEGFSVKVMPTVTKRYGYFSGTDAERAGDLNELFADDSVTAILCFDGGYGSARILDKLDYDMIRTHAKPFIGFSDTTALHIALEVKLSHFTDPWPIRFQASTKTITHGILSKKP
;
A
#
# COMPACT_ATOMS: atom_id res chain seq x y z
N MET A 1 26.45 -23.51 -58.77
CA MET A 1 25.26 -23.51 -57.88
C MET A 1 24.65 -22.12 -57.93
N THR A 2 23.41 -22.02 -58.44
CA THR A 2 22.76 -20.75 -58.78
C THR A 2 22.05 -20.14 -57.57
N HIS A 3 21.98 -18.81 -57.52
CA HIS A 3 21.44 -17.95 -56.44
C HIS A 3 20.00 -18.28 -55.96
N SER A 4 19.29 -19.19 -56.64
CA SER A 4 17.91 -19.62 -56.35
C SER A 4 17.82 -20.72 -55.28
N SER A 5 18.88 -21.50 -55.05
CA SER A 5 18.85 -22.61 -54.10
C SER A 5 19.05 -22.19 -52.64
N PHE A 6 19.61 -20.99 -52.39
CA PHE A 6 19.88 -20.49 -51.02
C PHE A 6 18.63 -19.84 -50.38
N ILE A 7 17.82 -19.14 -51.18
CA ILE A 7 16.60 -18.45 -50.69
C ILE A 7 15.52 -19.45 -50.26
N LYS A 8 15.40 -20.59 -50.96
CA LYS A 8 14.45 -21.65 -50.58
C LYS A 8 14.86 -22.37 -49.29
N ALA A 9 16.16 -22.49 -49.01
CA ALA A 9 16.65 -23.12 -47.79
C ALA A 9 16.43 -22.24 -46.53
N VAL A 10 16.55 -20.91 -46.66
CA VAL A 10 16.31 -19.97 -45.55
C VAL A 10 14.80 -19.85 -45.23
N ALA A 11 13.93 -19.87 -46.24
CA ALA A 11 12.48 -19.85 -46.02
C ALA A 11 11.94 -21.13 -45.33
N ALA A 12 12.55 -22.29 -45.59
CA ALA A 12 12.17 -23.55 -44.94
C ALA A 12 12.66 -23.63 -43.48
N ALA A 13 13.80 -23.02 -43.15
CA ALA A 13 14.33 -22.98 -41.79
C ALA A 13 13.54 -22.04 -40.86
N LEU A 14 12.94 -20.96 -41.39
CA LEU A 14 12.11 -20.05 -40.61
C LEU A 14 10.68 -20.56 -40.36
N LEU A 15 10.21 -21.55 -41.12
CA LEU A 15 8.87 -22.09 -40.97
C LEU A 15 8.79 -23.32 -40.05
N PHE A 16 9.93 -23.83 -39.55
CA PHE A 16 9.98 -25.05 -38.74
C PHE A 16 10.07 -24.83 -37.22
N THR A 17 10.10 -23.58 -36.72
CA THR A 17 10.16 -23.29 -35.28
C THR A 17 8.93 -22.54 -34.74
N MET A 18 7.78 -22.66 -35.41
CA MET A 18 6.52 -22.02 -34.99
C MET A 18 5.48 -23.03 -34.45
N THR A 19 5.85 -24.29 -34.22
CA THR A 19 4.96 -25.32 -33.66
C THR A 19 5.29 -25.72 -32.21
N ALA A 20 6.16 -24.98 -31.52
CA ALA A 20 6.16 -25.00 -30.07
C ALA A 20 5.02 -24.08 -29.62
N GLY A 21 3.81 -24.64 -29.49
CA GLY A 21 2.68 -23.95 -28.88
C GLY A 21 3.10 -23.45 -27.50
N PHE A 22 3.39 -22.15 -27.39
CA PHE A 22 3.39 -21.47 -26.11
C PHE A 22 1.94 -21.45 -25.65
N SER A 23 1.54 -22.51 -24.95
CA SER A 23 0.37 -22.46 -24.12
C SER A 23 0.70 -21.50 -22.99
N VAL A 24 0.38 -20.23 -23.16
CA VAL A 24 0.28 -19.30 -22.04
C VAL A 24 -0.89 -19.82 -21.22
N THR A 25 -0.60 -20.68 -20.25
CA THR A 25 -1.53 -20.89 -19.15
C THR A 25 -1.77 -19.50 -18.59
N ALA A 26 -3.01 -19.00 -18.68
CA ALA A 26 -3.41 -17.87 -17.87
C ALA A 26 -3.06 -18.27 -16.44
N ALA A 27 -1.98 -17.69 -15.90
CA ALA A 27 -1.68 -17.84 -14.49
C ALA A 27 -2.97 -17.46 -13.79
N ALA A 28 -3.48 -18.36 -12.94
CA ALA A 28 -4.71 -18.12 -12.21
C ALA A 28 -4.61 -16.70 -11.64
N VAL A 29 -5.51 -15.81 -12.06
CA VAL A 29 -5.59 -14.48 -11.46
C VAL A 29 -5.80 -14.77 -9.98
N PRO A 30 -4.86 -14.39 -9.09
CA PRO A 30 -4.98 -14.74 -7.69
C PRO A 30 -6.35 -14.27 -7.21
N SER A 31 -7.10 -15.17 -6.59
CA SER A 31 -8.37 -14.81 -5.97
C SER A 31 -8.06 -13.83 -4.84
N PHE A 32 -8.34 -12.56 -5.08
CA PHE A 32 -8.14 -11.51 -4.09
C PHE A 32 -9.20 -11.68 -3.02
N THR A 33 -8.82 -12.20 -1.85
CA THR A 33 -9.69 -12.10 -0.66
C THR A 33 -9.75 -10.65 -0.25
N THR A 34 -10.95 -10.07 -0.35
CA THR A 34 -11.20 -8.69 0.05
C THR A 34 -11.04 -8.55 1.56
N GLY A 35 -10.35 -7.51 2.00
CA GLY A 35 -10.28 -7.14 3.40
C GLY A 35 -11.62 -6.94 4.07
N LYS A 36 -11.60 -7.08 5.40
CA LYS A 36 -12.72 -6.70 6.25
C LYS A 36 -13.16 -5.29 5.85
N ALA A 37 -14.40 -5.17 5.41
CA ALA A 37 -15.00 -3.88 5.11
C ALA A 37 -15.06 -3.04 6.39
N LEU A 38 -14.86 -1.73 6.25
CA LEU A 38 -15.05 -0.78 7.35
C LEU A 38 -16.53 -0.50 7.57
N HIS A 39 -16.94 -0.45 8.83
CA HIS A 39 -18.29 -0.16 9.28
C HIS A 39 -18.28 1.02 10.27
N ARG A 40 -19.41 1.72 10.38
CA ARG A 40 -19.58 2.73 11.44
C ARG A 40 -19.33 2.08 12.81
N GLY A 41 -18.56 2.76 13.66
CA GLY A 41 -18.08 2.27 14.95
C GLY A 41 -16.63 1.78 14.91
N ASP A 42 -16.08 1.49 13.74
CA ASP A 42 -14.68 1.06 13.61
C ASP A 42 -13.69 2.17 13.98
N CYS A 43 -12.49 1.76 14.40
CA CYS A 43 -11.38 2.67 14.66
C CYS A 43 -10.41 2.73 13.48
N ILE A 44 -10.08 3.94 13.05
CA ILE A 44 -9.06 4.20 12.04
C ILE A 44 -7.81 4.74 12.73
N GLY A 45 -6.71 4.01 12.61
CA GLY A 45 -5.37 4.46 12.99
C GLY A 45 -4.79 5.38 11.92
N ILE A 46 -4.22 6.51 12.30
CA ILE A 46 -3.62 7.49 11.38
C ILE A 46 -2.15 7.70 11.75
N THR A 47 -1.25 7.55 10.78
CA THR A 47 0.20 7.70 10.95
C THR A 47 0.84 8.46 9.80
N GLY A 48 2.01 9.09 10.05
CA GLY A 48 2.84 9.70 9.02
C GLY A 48 4.09 8.85 8.76
N THR A 49 4.23 8.29 7.55
CA THR A 49 5.36 7.41 7.22
C THR A 49 6.40 8.05 6.30
N ALA A 50 6.20 9.30 5.88
CA ALA A 50 6.97 9.93 4.82
C ALA A 50 7.37 11.37 5.19
N THR A 51 6.91 12.35 4.41
CA THR A 51 7.19 13.76 4.63
C THR A 51 6.40 14.30 5.83
N ALA A 52 6.99 15.26 6.56
CA ALA A 52 6.27 15.97 7.61
C ALA A 52 5.19 16.87 7.02
N ALA A 53 3.95 16.61 7.39
CA ALA A 53 2.82 17.43 7.00
C ALA A 53 2.87 18.83 7.67
N GLU A 54 2.21 19.79 7.04
CA GLU A 54 2.13 21.19 7.48
C GLU A 54 0.71 21.51 7.94
N ASP A 55 0.60 22.29 9.02
CA ASP A 55 -0.65 22.89 9.51
C ASP A 55 -1.84 21.93 9.66
N ILE A 56 -1.59 20.71 10.15
CA ILE A 56 -2.68 19.74 10.36
C ILE A 56 -3.52 20.10 11.58
N ASP A 57 -4.81 20.30 11.34
CA ASP A 57 -5.82 20.41 12.38
C ASP A 57 -6.34 19.02 12.80
N ILE A 58 -5.72 18.46 13.84
CA ILE A 58 -6.11 17.14 14.39
C ILE A 58 -7.54 17.13 14.93
N PRO A 59 -8.01 18.13 15.70
CA PRO A 59 -9.43 18.23 16.07
C PRO A 59 -10.38 18.15 14.87
N ALA A 60 -10.14 18.93 13.81
CA ALA A 60 -10.99 18.92 12.62
C ALA A 60 -10.95 17.56 11.89
N LEU A 61 -9.78 16.93 11.81
CA LEU A 61 -9.63 15.58 11.24
C LEU A 61 -10.48 14.56 12.02
N LYS A 62 -10.36 14.56 13.36
CA LYS A 62 -11.13 13.66 14.23
C LYS A 62 -12.63 13.91 14.12
N GLN A 63 -13.04 15.18 14.07
CA GLN A 63 -14.44 15.55 13.93
C GLN A 63 -15.02 15.00 12.62
N ARG A 64 -14.37 15.24 11.48
CA ARG A 64 -14.87 14.80 10.17
C ARG A 64 -15.03 13.28 10.09
N LEU A 65 -14.02 12.53 10.55
CA LEU A 65 -14.12 11.07 10.58
C LEU A 65 -15.16 10.57 11.59
N GLY A 66 -15.36 11.31 12.69
CA GLY A 66 -16.43 11.08 13.66
C GLY A 66 -17.83 11.27 13.09
N GLU A 67 -18.04 12.28 12.24
CA GLU A 67 -19.31 12.52 11.52
C GLU A 67 -19.65 11.35 10.58
N GLU A 68 -18.64 10.77 9.96
CA GLU A 68 -18.76 9.53 9.16
C GLU A 68 -18.96 8.26 10.02
N GLY A 69 -18.87 8.39 11.34
CA GLY A 69 -19.14 7.33 12.30
C GLY A 69 -17.91 6.52 12.72
N PHE A 70 -16.69 7.01 12.50
CA PHE A 70 -15.46 6.33 12.89
C PHE A 70 -14.84 6.95 14.14
N SER A 71 -14.20 6.12 14.96
CA SER A 71 -13.25 6.62 15.95
C SER A 71 -11.85 6.71 15.33
N VAL A 72 -10.99 7.58 15.88
CA VAL A 72 -9.68 7.86 15.28
C VAL A 72 -8.57 7.81 16.31
N LYS A 73 -7.58 6.95 16.08
CA LYS A 73 -6.32 6.91 16.83
C LYS A 73 -5.24 7.62 16.00
N VAL A 74 -4.74 8.75 16.47
CA VAL A 74 -3.73 9.55 15.75
C VAL A 74 -2.37 9.32 16.39
N MET A 75 -1.40 8.89 15.58
CA MET A 75 -0.04 8.62 16.03
C MET A 75 0.82 9.88 16.05
N PRO A 76 1.87 9.95 16.91
CA PRO A 76 2.71 11.14 17.04
C PRO A 76 3.34 11.62 15.73
N THR A 77 3.72 10.70 14.84
CA THR A 77 4.31 11.04 13.53
C THR A 77 3.42 11.88 12.64
N VAL A 78 2.10 11.91 12.88
CA VAL A 78 1.21 12.77 12.11
C VAL A 78 1.54 14.25 12.28
N THR A 79 1.96 14.68 13.48
CA THR A 79 2.28 16.09 13.76
C THR A 79 3.75 16.37 14.01
N LYS A 80 4.60 15.32 14.11
CA LYS A 80 6.04 15.47 14.31
C LYS A 80 6.74 15.97 13.04
N ARG A 81 7.89 16.61 13.28
CA ARG A 81 8.81 17.06 12.23
C ARG A 81 10.24 16.72 12.60
N TYR A 82 10.90 15.99 11.72
CA TYR A 82 12.32 15.70 11.75
C TYR A 82 12.93 16.11 10.39
N GLY A 83 13.28 17.40 10.27
CA GLY A 83 13.66 18.00 9.01
C GLY A 83 12.53 17.86 7.98
N TYR A 84 12.79 17.11 6.91
CA TYR A 84 11.83 16.80 5.87
C TYR A 84 10.82 15.71 6.26
N PHE A 85 11.14 14.85 7.23
CA PHE A 85 10.36 13.65 7.54
C PHE A 85 9.39 13.86 8.70
N SER A 86 8.30 13.09 8.74
CA SER A 86 7.28 13.06 9.79
C SER A 86 7.75 12.46 11.14
N GLY A 87 9.07 12.39 11.35
CA GLY A 87 9.74 11.72 12.46
C GLY A 87 11.01 11.01 11.99
N THR A 88 11.81 10.54 12.92
CA THR A 88 12.94 9.64 12.63
C THR A 88 12.45 8.32 12.02
N ASP A 89 13.34 7.58 11.36
CA ASP A 89 12.99 6.28 10.75
C ASP A 89 12.45 5.30 11.81
N ALA A 90 12.97 5.36 13.04
CA ALA A 90 12.52 4.53 14.16
C ALA A 90 11.13 4.93 14.66
N GLU A 91 10.84 6.24 14.78
CA GLU A 91 9.51 6.71 15.20
C GLU A 91 8.44 6.37 14.17
N ARG A 92 8.73 6.56 12.88
CA ARG A 92 7.79 6.24 11.78
C ARG A 92 7.50 4.74 11.69
N ALA A 93 8.52 3.90 11.84
CA ALA A 93 8.34 2.45 11.91
C ALA A 93 7.59 2.02 13.18
N GLY A 94 7.93 2.63 14.32
CA GLY A 94 7.32 2.34 15.62
C GLY A 94 5.82 2.63 15.63
N ASP A 95 5.42 3.80 15.14
CA ASP A 95 4.00 4.18 15.04
C ASP A 95 3.22 3.20 14.14
N LEU A 96 3.82 2.79 13.02
CA LEU A 96 3.18 1.84 12.11
C LEU A 96 3.06 0.45 12.72
N ASN A 97 4.12 -0.06 13.36
CA ASN A 97 4.10 -1.34 14.07
C ASN A 97 3.07 -1.32 15.22
N GLU A 98 2.96 -0.22 15.98
CA GLU A 98 1.97 -0.09 17.05
C GLU A 98 0.53 -0.17 16.50
N LEU A 99 0.25 0.51 15.39
CA LEU A 99 -1.08 0.47 14.78
C LEU A 99 -1.45 -0.92 14.24
N PHE A 100 -0.49 -1.68 13.72
CA PHE A 100 -0.73 -3.07 13.34
C PHE A 100 -1.00 -3.93 14.57
N ALA A 101 -0.19 -3.84 15.62
CA ALA A 101 -0.34 -4.63 16.84
C ALA A 101 -1.62 -4.32 17.66
N ASP A 102 -2.20 -3.13 17.49
CA ASP A 102 -3.38 -2.70 18.25
C ASP A 102 -4.68 -3.26 17.66
N ASP A 103 -5.24 -4.31 18.28
CA ASP A 103 -6.49 -4.95 17.85
C ASP A 103 -7.73 -4.06 17.95
N SER A 104 -7.66 -2.91 18.63
CA SER A 104 -8.75 -1.92 18.61
C SER A 104 -8.81 -1.14 17.29
N VAL A 105 -7.71 -1.12 16.52
CA VAL A 105 -7.60 -0.45 15.22
C VAL A 105 -8.07 -1.40 14.12
N THR A 106 -9.15 -1.02 13.43
CA THR A 106 -9.72 -1.81 12.32
C THR A 106 -9.02 -1.53 10.99
N ALA A 107 -8.50 -0.33 10.77
CA ALA A 107 -7.76 0.03 9.55
C ALA A 107 -6.71 1.11 9.83
N ILE A 108 -5.67 1.15 8.98
CA ILE A 108 -4.58 2.12 9.08
C ILE A 108 -4.59 3.03 7.85
N LEU A 109 -4.50 4.33 8.10
CA LEU A 109 -4.40 5.38 7.10
C LEU A 109 -3.05 6.11 7.24
N CYS A 110 -2.23 6.06 6.20
CA CYS A 110 -1.11 6.96 6.04
C CYS A 110 -1.62 8.34 5.65
N PHE A 111 -1.41 9.32 6.52
CA PHE A 111 -1.96 10.66 6.36
C PHE A 111 -1.38 11.41 5.16
N ASP A 112 -0.06 11.31 4.96
CA ASP A 112 0.66 12.00 3.89
C ASP A 112 1.57 11.05 3.10
N GLY A 113 1.93 11.46 1.89
CA GLY A 113 2.94 10.83 1.04
C GLY A 113 4.24 11.63 1.03
N GLY A 114 4.86 11.75 -0.15
CA GLY A 114 6.08 12.54 -0.34
C GLY A 114 7.32 11.67 -0.56
N TYR A 115 8.25 11.66 0.39
CA TYR A 115 9.43 10.79 0.31
C TYR A 115 9.84 10.31 1.70
N GLY A 116 10.05 9.00 1.84
CA GLY A 116 10.71 8.43 3.02
C GLY A 116 10.15 7.09 3.50
N SER A 117 9.03 6.62 2.98
CA SER A 117 8.39 5.35 3.37
C SER A 117 9.28 4.14 3.09
N ALA A 118 10.05 4.16 2.00
CA ALA A 118 10.99 3.08 1.69
C ALA A 118 12.12 2.93 2.72
N ARG A 119 12.42 3.98 3.50
CA ARG A 119 13.52 3.97 4.49
C ARG A 119 13.21 3.18 5.75
N ILE A 120 11.94 2.88 6.00
CA ILE A 120 11.50 2.21 7.23
C ILE A 120 11.19 0.73 7.02
N LEU A 121 11.32 0.21 5.80
CA LEU A 121 10.95 -1.16 5.45
C LEU A 121 11.74 -2.20 6.26
N ASP A 122 13.03 -1.97 6.51
CA ASP A 122 13.87 -2.86 7.31
C ASP A 122 13.56 -2.83 8.83
N LYS A 123 12.66 -1.94 9.27
CA LYS A 123 12.31 -1.72 10.68
C LYS A 123 10.90 -2.17 11.03
N LEU A 124 10.14 -2.66 10.04
CA LEU A 124 8.82 -3.20 10.28
C LEU A 124 8.92 -4.62 10.83
N ASP A 125 8.10 -4.91 11.83
CA ASP A 125 7.97 -6.25 12.37
C ASP A 125 6.98 -7.04 11.50
N TYR A 126 7.49 -7.60 10.40
CA TYR A 126 6.65 -8.32 9.44
C TYR A 126 5.99 -9.58 10.02
N ASP A 127 6.57 -10.20 11.04
CA ASP A 127 5.99 -11.39 11.66
C ASP A 127 4.80 -11.01 12.55
N MET A 128 4.92 -9.93 13.33
CA MET A 128 3.78 -9.36 14.06
C MET A 128 2.70 -8.83 13.10
N ILE A 129 3.10 -8.08 12.07
CA ILE A 129 2.13 -7.53 11.10
C ILE A 129 1.34 -8.67 10.46
N ARG A 130 1.98 -9.81 10.18
CA ARG A 130 1.32 -10.99 9.63
C ARG A 130 0.16 -11.50 10.49
N THR A 131 0.31 -11.50 11.81
CA THR A 131 -0.75 -11.98 12.71
C THR A 131 -1.83 -10.95 13.00
N HIS A 132 -1.57 -9.66 12.73
CA HIS A 132 -2.52 -8.55 12.91
C HIS A 132 -2.89 -7.84 11.59
N ALA A 133 -3.08 -8.65 10.55
CA ALA A 133 -3.48 -8.22 9.23
C ALA A 133 -4.70 -7.28 9.25
N LYS A 134 -4.55 -6.06 8.75
CA LYS A 134 -5.68 -5.11 8.62
C LYS A 134 -5.53 -4.21 7.39
N PRO A 135 -6.64 -3.65 6.87
CA PRO A 135 -6.59 -2.72 5.76
C PRO A 135 -5.58 -1.60 6.00
N PHE A 136 -4.64 -1.44 5.08
CA PHE A 136 -3.64 -0.39 5.06
C PHE A 136 -3.91 0.52 3.86
N ILE A 137 -4.05 1.82 4.11
CA ILE A 137 -4.53 2.80 3.14
C ILE A 137 -3.50 3.93 3.02
N GLY A 138 -3.12 4.24 1.79
CA GLY A 138 -2.18 5.31 1.48
C GLY A 138 -1.92 5.39 -0.02
N PHE A 139 -1.27 6.46 -0.46
CA PHE A 139 -1.03 6.74 -1.88
C PHE A 139 0.34 7.40 -2.09
N SER A 140 0.85 7.41 -3.32
CA SER A 140 2.15 8.00 -3.69
C SER A 140 3.32 7.25 -3.03
N ASP A 141 4.15 7.90 -2.22
CA ASP A 141 5.31 7.30 -1.52
C ASP A 141 4.98 6.04 -0.71
N THR A 142 3.77 5.98 -0.13
CA THR A 142 3.27 4.80 0.60
C THR A 142 3.20 3.54 -0.29
N THR A 143 3.29 3.66 -1.61
CA THR A 143 3.40 2.52 -2.54
C THR A 143 4.57 1.60 -2.19
N ALA A 144 5.68 2.13 -1.69
CA ALA A 144 6.80 1.30 -1.23
C ALA A 144 6.39 0.36 -0.07
N LEU A 145 5.56 0.86 0.85
CA LEU A 145 5.00 0.07 1.95
C LEU A 145 3.98 -0.95 1.43
N HIS A 146 3.08 -0.56 0.53
CA HIS A 146 2.12 -1.48 -0.08
C HIS A 146 2.82 -2.68 -0.73
N ILE A 147 3.84 -2.41 -1.55
CA ILE A 147 4.61 -3.47 -2.23
C ILE A 147 5.34 -4.34 -1.21
N ALA A 148 5.98 -3.73 -0.20
CA ALA A 148 6.72 -4.49 0.81
C ALA A 148 5.80 -5.38 1.65
N LEU A 149 4.64 -4.87 2.08
CA LEU A 149 3.65 -5.65 2.81
C LEU A 149 3.11 -6.78 1.93
N GLU A 150 2.77 -6.51 0.67
CA GLU A 150 2.32 -7.55 -0.26
C GLU A 150 3.38 -8.64 -0.40
N VAL A 151 4.62 -8.28 -0.73
CA VAL A 151 5.70 -9.28 -0.93
C VAL A 151 5.98 -10.04 0.36
N LYS A 152 6.13 -9.36 1.50
CA LYS A 152 6.53 -10.01 2.75
C LYS A 152 5.42 -10.87 3.34
N LEU A 153 4.16 -10.49 3.17
CA LEU A 153 3.03 -11.14 3.82
C LEU A 153 2.41 -12.23 2.94
N SER A 154 2.53 -12.16 1.62
CA SER A 154 1.92 -13.11 0.67
C SER A 154 2.65 -14.45 0.51
N HIS A 155 3.80 -14.66 1.14
CA HIS A 155 4.60 -15.88 0.94
C HIS A 155 4.08 -17.15 1.64
N PHE A 156 2.93 -17.13 2.31
CA PHE A 156 2.37 -18.31 2.98
C PHE A 156 0.85 -18.33 2.88
N THR A 157 0.35 -19.13 1.93
CA THR A 157 -0.96 -19.84 1.88
C THR A 157 -2.30 -19.13 2.15
N ASP A 158 -2.33 -17.91 2.66
CA ASP A 158 -3.57 -17.20 2.98
C ASP A 158 -3.73 -15.94 2.11
N PRO A 159 -4.87 -15.76 1.42
CA PRO A 159 -5.11 -14.57 0.61
C PRO A 159 -5.28 -13.32 1.48
N TRP A 160 -4.40 -12.33 1.28
CA TRP A 160 -4.27 -11.14 2.12
C TRP A 160 -5.08 -9.94 1.63
N PRO A 161 -5.59 -9.10 2.55
CA PRO A 161 -6.42 -7.96 2.20
C PRO A 161 -5.65 -6.64 2.01
N ILE A 162 -4.69 -6.58 1.08
CA ILE A 162 -4.11 -5.28 0.70
C ILE A 162 -4.90 -4.74 -0.49
N ARG A 163 -5.72 -3.71 -0.26
CA ARG A 163 -6.43 -3.01 -1.33
C ARG A 163 -5.71 -1.72 -1.69
N PHE A 164 -5.24 -1.65 -2.94
CA PHE A 164 -4.88 -0.40 -3.60
C PHE A 164 -6.19 0.40 -3.81
N GLN A 165 -6.53 1.31 -2.90
CA GLN A 165 -7.57 2.30 -3.19
C GLN A 165 -6.91 3.61 -3.61
N ALA A 166 -6.65 3.71 -4.93
CA ALA A 166 -6.35 4.98 -5.58
C ALA A 166 -7.63 5.84 -5.59
N SER A 167 -7.93 6.49 -4.46
CA SER A 167 -8.76 7.70 -4.40
C SER A 167 -8.66 8.29 -2.99
N THR A 168 -7.50 8.82 -2.65
CA THR A 168 -7.39 9.80 -1.56
C THR A 168 -8.16 11.09 -1.91
N LYS A 169 -8.56 11.29 -3.17
CA LYS A 169 -9.28 12.48 -3.62
C LYS A 169 -10.69 12.67 -3.01
N THR A 170 -11.27 11.67 -2.36
CA THR A 170 -12.54 11.87 -1.63
C THR A 170 -12.30 12.05 -0.13
N ILE A 171 -11.36 11.31 0.46
CA ILE A 171 -11.09 11.38 1.90
C ILE A 171 -10.17 12.57 2.20
N THR A 172 -8.99 12.69 1.60
CA THR A 172 -8.09 13.83 1.89
C THR A 172 -8.53 15.13 1.22
N HIS A 173 -9.11 15.10 0.01
CA HIS A 173 -9.63 16.34 -0.61
C HIS A 173 -10.93 16.81 0.05
N GLY A 174 -11.81 15.90 0.50
CA GLY A 174 -12.97 16.26 1.32
C GLY A 174 -12.58 16.78 2.71
N ILE A 175 -11.49 16.26 3.29
CA ILE A 175 -10.96 16.66 4.62
C ILE A 175 -10.10 17.95 4.56
N LEU A 176 -9.43 18.25 3.44
CA LEU A 176 -8.51 19.39 3.33
C LEU A 176 -9.03 20.55 2.45
N SER A 177 -10.06 20.37 1.60
CA SER A 177 -10.46 21.42 0.63
C SER A 177 -11.63 22.30 1.04
N LYS A 178 -12.17 22.16 2.26
CA LYS A 178 -13.11 23.14 2.81
C LYS A 178 -12.42 23.90 3.93
N LYS A 179 -11.65 24.92 3.53
CA LYS A 179 -11.50 26.14 4.34
C LYS A 179 -12.86 26.86 4.36
N PRO A 180 -13.24 27.50 5.48
CA PRO A 180 -14.42 28.36 5.52
C PRO A 180 -14.32 29.50 4.51
#